data_AF-A0A438C3F0-F1
#
_entry.id   AF-A0A438C3F0-F1
#
_cell.length_a   1.000
_cell.length_b   1.000
_cell.length_c   1.000
_cell.angle_alpha   90.00
_cell.angle_beta   90.00
_cell.angle_gamma   90.00
#
_symmetry.space_group_name_H-M   'P 1'
#
loop_
_entity.id
_entity.type
_entity.pdbx_description
1 polymer ?
#
loop_
_entity_poly.entity_id
_entity_poly.type
_entity_poly.pdbx_seq_one_letter_code
_entity_poly.pdbx_strand_id
1 'polypeptide(L)'
;MARLRPLSPLHPPQLPPRLCPCRAIQVAPPSFFGIPLSDGKIFARGAQDDKCIAMQYLEAIRNLRAQNFQPTRTIHISYVPDEEIGGFDGAAKFVASNEFADLNVGFMLDEGQASTSDEFRVFYADRSPWNLIIKAFGMPGHGSRLYDNSAMENLMKSVEIITKFRESLFDVVKAVIAIKELFVQGFVMNMQPSEAEAGFDLRMPPTADPDLVKIRIAEEWAPAIRNMTYQVTNDLYLYLNS
;
A
#
# COMPACT_ATOMS: atom_id res chain seq x y z
N MET A 1 1.84 -49.66 -25.63
CA MET A 1 2.40 -50.68 -24.72
C MET A 1 3.12 -49.94 -23.58
N ALA A 2 2.65 -50.12 -22.35
CA ALA A 2 2.94 -49.29 -21.19
C ALA A 2 4.36 -49.45 -20.62
N ARG A 3 4.85 -48.41 -19.91
CA ARG A 3 5.64 -48.58 -18.68
C ARG A 3 5.51 -47.36 -17.78
N LEU A 4 4.77 -47.54 -16.69
CA LEU A 4 4.75 -46.68 -15.50
C LEU A 4 6.07 -46.84 -14.72
N ARG A 5 6.52 -45.76 -14.08
CA ARG A 5 7.62 -45.74 -13.10
C ARG A 5 7.26 -44.78 -11.94
N PRO A 6 7.89 -44.92 -10.76
CA PRO A 6 7.23 -44.94 -9.46
C PRO A 6 7.13 -43.56 -8.79
N LEU A 7 6.15 -43.45 -7.89
CA LEU A 7 5.95 -42.33 -6.97
C LEU A 7 7.09 -42.22 -5.94
N SER A 8 7.56 -41.01 -5.68
CA SER A 8 8.42 -40.64 -4.54
C SER A 8 8.17 -39.15 -4.18
N PRO A 9 8.60 -38.72 -2.99
CA PRO A 9 7.76 -38.38 -1.85
C PRO A 9 7.11 -36.98 -1.90
N LEU A 10 6.00 -36.86 -1.18
CA LEU A 10 5.21 -35.65 -0.96
C LEU A 10 6.11 -34.43 -0.61
N HIS A 11 6.16 -33.46 -1.52
CA HIS A 11 6.52 -32.09 -1.19
C HIS A 11 5.45 -31.50 -0.27
N PRO A 12 5.81 -30.66 0.72
CA PRO A 12 4.82 -29.88 1.45
C PRO A 12 4.05 -28.99 0.46
N PRO A 13 2.75 -28.70 0.70
CA PRO A 13 1.94 -27.96 -0.23
C PRO A 13 2.55 -26.56 -0.44
N GLN A 14 3.04 -26.30 -1.65
CA GLN A 14 3.30 -24.94 -2.11
C GLN A 14 1.97 -24.20 -2.05
N LEU A 15 1.88 -23.24 -1.13
CA LEU A 15 0.77 -22.30 -1.08
C LEU A 15 0.66 -21.61 -2.46
N PRO A 16 -0.51 -21.60 -3.10
CA PRO A 16 -0.67 -20.94 -4.39
C PRO A 16 -0.40 -19.44 -4.22
N PRO A 17 0.19 -18.76 -5.23
CA PRO A 17 0.35 -17.32 -5.23
C PRO A 17 -1.03 -16.68 -5.05
N ARG A 18 -1.22 -15.99 -3.92
CA ARG A 18 -2.48 -15.36 -3.56
C ARG A 18 -2.49 -13.96 -4.19
N LEU A 19 -3.29 -13.72 -5.24
CA LEU A 19 -3.75 -12.34 -5.55
C LEU A 19 -4.67 -11.83 -4.41
N CYS A 20 -5.22 -10.62 -4.52
CA CYS A 20 -6.12 -9.99 -3.55
C CYS A 20 -7.23 -10.93 -3.01
N PRO A 21 -7.53 -10.93 -1.70
CA PRO A 21 -8.70 -11.59 -1.14
C PRO A 21 -9.96 -10.71 -1.31
N CYS A 22 -10.77 -10.97 -2.34
CA CYS A 22 -12.13 -10.43 -2.41
C CYS A 22 -13.07 -11.23 -1.50
N ARG A 23 -13.74 -10.56 -0.57
CA ARG A 23 -14.94 -11.08 0.11
C ARG A 23 -16.02 -11.24 -0.96
N ALA A 24 -16.41 -12.49 -1.24
CA ALA A 24 -17.27 -12.86 -2.36
C ALA A 24 -18.59 -12.07 -2.36
N ILE A 25 -18.74 -11.13 -3.30
CA ILE A 25 -20.04 -10.63 -3.73
C ILE A 25 -20.40 -11.41 -5.01
N GLN A 26 -21.39 -12.30 -4.85
CA GLN A 26 -22.20 -12.97 -5.87
C GLN A 26 -21.48 -13.73 -7.00
N VAL A 27 -21.24 -15.03 -6.71
CA VAL A 27 -21.14 -16.21 -7.59
C VAL A 27 -20.86 -15.98 -9.08
N ALA A 28 -19.57 -16.00 -9.45
CA ALA A 28 -19.11 -16.55 -10.72
C ALA A 28 -18.50 -17.95 -10.47
N PRO A 29 -18.61 -18.91 -11.42
CA PRO A 29 -17.98 -20.25 -11.36
C PRO A 29 -16.45 -20.15 -11.18
N PRO A 30 -15.74 -21.24 -10.79
CA PRO A 30 -14.39 -21.17 -10.20
C PRO A 30 -13.50 -20.20 -10.96
N SER A 31 -13.18 -19.08 -10.29
CA SER A 31 -12.63 -17.82 -10.81
C SER A 31 -11.30 -17.89 -11.58
N PHE A 32 -10.81 -19.09 -11.89
CA PHE A 32 -9.56 -19.38 -12.58
C PHE A 32 -9.73 -19.66 -14.07
N PHE A 33 -10.93 -20.03 -14.53
CA PHE A 33 -11.19 -20.27 -15.96
C PHE A 33 -11.81 -19.03 -16.57
N GLY A 34 -11.10 -18.38 -17.50
CA GLY A 34 -11.65 -17.28 -18.29
C GLY A 34 -12.82 -17.78 -19.13
N ILE A 35 -14.02 -17.25 -18.86
CA ILE A 35 -15.19 -17.49 -19.70
C ILE A 35 -15.36 -16.26 -20.59
N PRO A 36 -15.06 -16.35 -21.89
CA PRO A 36 -15.41 -15.29 -22.82
C PRO A 36 -16.94 -15.28 -22.96
N LEU A 37 -17.56 -14.13 -22.64
CA LEU A 37 -18.98 -13.92 -22.87
C LEU A 37 -19.23 -13.43 -24.31
N SER A 38 -20.47 -13.55 -24.76
CA SER A 38 -20.89 -13.13 -26.11
C SER A 38 -20.74 -11.64 -26.39
N ASP A 39 -20.55 -10.82 -25.36
CA ASP A 39 -20.29 -9.38 -25.45
C ASP A 39 -18.79 -9.03 -25.46
N GLY A 40 -17.90 -10.03 -25.58
CA GLY A 40 -16.45 -9.83 -25.64
C GLY A 40 -15.79 -9.62 -24.27
N LYS A 41 -16.54 -9.69 -23.17
CA LYS A 41 -15.99 -9.56 -21.82
C LYS A 41 -15.39 -10.88 -21.32
N ILE A 42 -14.32 -10.77 -20.55
CA ILE A 42 -13.64 -11.90 -19.90
C ILE A 42 -13.80 -11.76 -18.40
N PHE A 43 -14.44 -12.73 -17.77
CA PHE A 43 -14.59 -12.79 -16.31
C PHE A 43 -13.66 -13.85 -15.74
N ALA A 44 -12.61 -13.40 -15.08
CA ALA A 44 -11.71 -14.23 -14.30
C ALA A 44 -10.98 -13.38 -13.26
N ARG A 45 -10.47 -14.03 -12.22
CA ARG A 45 -9.57 -13.39 -11.27
C ARG A 45 -8.22 -13.14 -11.94
N GLY A 46 -7.75 -11.89 -11.84
CA GLY A 46 -6.60 -11.45 -12.61
C GLY A 46 -6.93 -10.89 -13.99
N ALA A 47 -8.20 -10.93 -14.43
CA ALA A 47 -8.56 -10.43 -15.77
C ALA A 47 -8.40 -8.91 -15.91
N GLN A 48 -8.45 -8.15 -14.80
CA GLN A 48 -8.18 -6.71 -14.79
C GLN A 48 -6.93 -6.34 -14.01
N ASP A 49 -6.66 -7.04 -12.89
CA ASP A 49 -5.55 -6.75 -11.97
C ASP A 49 -4.80 -8.07 -11.65
N ASP A 50 -3.64 -8.34 -12.23
CA ASP A 50 -3.04 -7.57 -13.35
C ASP A 50 -2.55 -8.46 -14.51
N LYS A 51 -3.22 -9.59 -14.74
CA LYS A 51 -2.79 -10.54 -15.78
C LYS A 51 -3.06 -10.04 -17.19
N CYS A 52 -4.01 -9.14 -17.38
CA CYS A 52 -4.31 -8.61 -18.72
C CYS A 52 -3.15 -7.77 -19.26
N ILE A 53 -2.52 -6.93 -18.44
CA ILE A 53 -1.39 -6.10 -18.83
C ILE A 53 -0.17 -6.95 -19.14
N ALA A 54 0.11 -7.96 -18.30
CA ALA A 54 1.15 -8.94 -18.59
C ALA A 54 0.98 -9.59 -19.97
N MET A 55 -0.24 -10.00 -20.33
CA MET A 55 -0.53 -10.57 -21.65
C MET A 55 -0.41 -9.55 -22.78
N GLN A 56 -0.84 -8.30 -22.56
CA GLN A 56 -0.70 -7.22 -23.55
C GLN A 56 0.78 -6.93 -23.86
N TYR A 57 1.66 -6.92 -22.86
CA TYR A 57 3.09 -6.73 -23.08
C TYR A 57 3.73 -7.86 -23.90
N LEU A 58 3.40 -9.12 -23.60
CA LEU A 58 3.89 -10.26 -24.37
C LEU A 58 3.44 -10.19 -25.83
N GLU A 59 2.17 -9.85 -26.05
CA GLU A 59 1.60 -9.73 -27.39
C GLU A 59 2.19 -8.54 -28.17
N ALA A 60 2.39 -7.39 -27.51
CA ALA A 60 3.04 -6.23 -28.11
C ALA A 60 4.48 -6.57 -28.53
N ILE A 61 5.27 -7.21 -27.67
CA ILE A 61 6.63 -7.63 -28.01
C ILE A 61 6.64 -8.64 -29.16
N ARG A 62 5.71 -9.61 -29.16
CA ARG A 62 5.57 -10.59 -30.23
C ARG A 62 5.33 -9.89 -31.58
N ASN A 63 4.45 -8.89 -31.61
CA ASN A 63 4.13 -8.13 -32.81
C ASN A 63 5.30 -7.22 -33.27
N LEU A 64 5.99 -6.57 -32.33
CA LEU A 64 7.18 -5.76 -32.64
C LEU A 64 8.32 -6.61 -33.21
N ARG A 65 8.55 -7.80 -32.64
CA ARG A 65 9.54 -8.76 -33.17
C ARG A 65 9.18 -9.23 -34.57
N ALA A 66 7.91 -9.53 -34.84
CA ALA A 66 7.45 -9.93 -36.17
C ALA A 66 7.67 -8.83 -37.23
N GLN A 67 7.70 -7.56 -36.80
CA GLN A 67 7.99 -6.41 -37.65
C GLN A 67 9.48 -6.05 -37.72
N ASN A 68 10.37 -6.87 -37.14
CA ASN A 68 11.81 -6.62 -37.04
C ASN A 68 12.15 -5.27 -36.36
N PHE A 69 11.31 -4.79 -35.44
CA PHE A 69 11.58 -3.57 -34.70
C PHE A 69 12.80 -3.75 -33.78
N GLN A 70 13.71 -2.77 -33.80
CA GLN A 70 14.92 -2.75 -32.97
C GLN A 70 14.86 -1.54 -32.02
N PRO A 71 14.62 -1.75 -30.72
CA PRO A 71 14.53 -0.64 -29.77
C PRO A 71 15.92 -0.02 -29.53
N THR A 72 15.96 1.29 -29.31
CA THR A 72 17.19 2.03 -28.99
C THR A 72 17.77 1.65 -27.61
N ARG A 73 16.92 1.16 -26.71
CA ARG A 73 17.26 0.73 -25.35
C ARG A 73 16.75 -0.68 -25.12
N THR A 74 17.39 -1.41 -24.22
CA THR A 74 16.93 -2.73 -23.80
C THR A 74 15.57 -2.61 -23.09
N ILE A 75 14.63 -3.47 -23.48
CA ILE A 75 13.33 -3.59 -22.81
C ILE A 75 13.43 -4.78 -21.86
N HIS A 76 13.28 -4.52 -20.57
CA HIS A 76 13.20 -5.54 -19.53
C HIS A 76 11.73 -5.73 -19.13
N ILE A 77 11.31 -6.98 -18.97
CA ILE A 77 10.01 -7.31 -18.37
C ILE A 77 10.29 -8.11 -17.11
N SER A 78 9.72 -7.66 -15.99
CA SER A 78 9.75 -8.37 -14.72
C SER A 78 8.33 -8.68 -14.28
N TYR A 79 8.09 -9.93 -13.90
CA TYR A 79 6.84 -10.35 -13.27
C TYR A 79 7.16 -10.74 -11.84
N VAL A 80 6.77 -9.89 -10.91
CA VAL A 80 7.08 -10.05 -9.49
C VAL A 80 5.86 -10.59 -8.73
N PRO A 81 6.06 -11.51 -7.77
CA PRO A 81 4.99 -11.93 -6.88
C PRO A 81 4.73 -10.85 -5.81
N ASP A 82 3.66 -11.06 -5.06
CA ASP A 82 3.41 -10.41 -3.77
C ASP A 82 3.07 -8.92 -3.78
N GLU A 83 2.85 -8.29 -4.94
CA GLU A 83 2.36 -6.88 -5.03
C GLU A 83 1.15 -6.67 -4.10
N GLU A 84 0.16 -7.55 -4.20
CA GLU A 84 -1.12 -7.51 -3.49
C GLU A 84 -1.01 -7.57 -1.95
N ILE A 85 0.17 -7.91 -1.43
CA ILE A 85 0.49 -7.95 0.00
C ILE A 85 1.64 -6.98 0.37
N GLY A 86 1.99 -6.07 -0.53
CA GLY A 86 2.96 -4.98 -0.33
C GLY A 86 4.33 -5.19 -1.00
N GLY A 87 4.56 -6.31 -1.68
CA GLY A 87 5.77 -6.54 -2.49
C GLY A 87 7.09 -6.71 -1.72
N PHE A 88 7.04 -6.86 -0.39
CA PHE A 88 8.23 -6.93 0.48
C PHE A 88 9.18 -8.07 0.14
N ASP A 89 8.64 -9.26 -0.16
CA ASP A 89 9.43 -10.44 -0.50
C ASP A 89 9.67 -10.60 -2.02
N GLY A 90 9.01 -9.78 -2.83
CA GLY A 90 9.12 -9.76 -4.30
C GLY A 90 9.92 -8.56 -4.79
N ALA A 91 9.19 -7.52 -5.22
CA ALA A 91 9.78 -6.32 -5.83
C ALA A 91 10.83 -5.64 -4.96
N ALA A 92 10.58 -5.48 -3.65
CA ALA A 92 11.49 -4.77 -2.76
C ALA A 92 12.87 -5.44 -2.68
N LYS A 93 12.91 -6.77 -2.55
CA LYS A 93 14.16 -7.54 -2.55
C LYS A 93 14.85 -7.55 -3.90
N PHE A 94 14.07 -7.61 -4.99
CA PHE A 94 14.62 -7.56 -6.34
C PHE A 94 15.32 -6.22 -6.60
N VAL A 95 14.69 -5.10 -6.25
CA VAL A 95 15.27 -3.75 -6.42
C VAL A 95 16.55 -3.57 -5.60
N ALA A 96 16.64 -4.22 -4.43
CA ALA A 96 17.84 -4.18 -3.59
C ALA A 96 18.98 -5.11 -4.08
N SER A 97 18.75 -5.91 -5.13
CA SER A 97 19.71 -6.91 -5.59
C SER A 97 20.69 -6.36 -6.63
N ASN A 98 21.87 -6.98 -6.74
CA ASN A 98 22.87 -6.60 -7.75
C ASN A 98 22.34 -6.84 -9.17
N GLU A 99 21.52 -7.87 -9.35
CA GLU A 99 20.90 -8.19 -10.64
C GLU A 99 20.02 -7.05 -11.16
N PHE A 100 19.28 -6.36 -10.28
CA PHE A 100 18.50 -5.19 -10.68
C PHE A 100 19.40 -4.00 -11.00
N ALA A 101 20.45 -3.76 -10.21
CA ALA A 101 21.43 -2.71 -10.48
C ALA A 101 22.09 -2.87 -11.86
N ASP A 102 22.41 -4.11 -12.24
CA ASP A 102 23.01 -4.45 -13.54
C ASP A 102 22.08 -4.20 -14.74
N LEU A 103 20.75 -4.13 -14.54
CA LEU A 103 19.80 -3.81 -15.61
C LEU A 103 19.93 -2.37 -16.12
N ASN A 104 20.49 -1.46 -15.31
CA ASN A 104 20.66 -0.04 -15.66
C ASN A 104 19.35 0.60 -16.17
N VAL A 105 18.28 0.42 -15.40
CA VAL A 105 16.92 0.89 -15.70
C VAL A 105 16.87 2.41 -15.65
N GLY A 106 16.38 3.04 -16.73
CA GLY A 106 16.20 4.50 -16.78
C GLY A 106 14.82 4.97 -16.29
N PHE A 107 13.78 4.19 -16.58
CA PHE A 107 12.43 4.38 -16.08
C PHE A 107 11.69 3.04 -16.14
N MET A 108 10.57 2.93 -15.43
CA MET A 108 9.70 1.76 -15.46
C MET A 108 8.26 2.17 -15.76
N LEU A 109 7.50 1.23 -16.30
CA LEU A 109 6.04 1.29 -16.37
C LEU A 109 5.51 0.28 -15.36
N ASP A 110 4.58 0.72 -14.52
CA ASP A 110 3.91 -0.13 -13.54
C ASP A 110 2.56 -0.63 -14.09
N GLU A 111 1.79 -1.36 -13.28
CA GLU A 111 0.43 -1.84 -13.62
C GLU A 111 -0.50 -0.72 -14.13
N GLY A 112 -0.28 0.52 -13.67
CA GLY A 112 -1.13 1.63 -14.05
C GLY A 112 -2.55 1.49 -13.49
N GLN A 113 -3.56 1.90 -14.26
CA GLN A 113 -4.95 1.87 -13.79
C GLN A 113 -5.92 1.58 -14.92
N ALA A 114 -6.90 0.73 -14.66
CA ALA A 114 -8.00 0.49 -15.58
C ALA A 114 -8.79 1.79 -15.89
N SER A 115 -9.09 1.99 -17.17
CA SER A 115 -9.89 3.11 -17.66
C SER A 115 -11.28 2.63 -18.07
N THR A 116 -12.29 3.49 -17.88
CA THR A 116 -13.66 3.25 -18.35
C THR A 116 -13.87 3.66 -19.81
N SER A 117 -12.87 4.31 -20.41
CA SER A 117 -12.83 4.76 -21.80
C SER A 117 -11.57 4.24 -22.49
N ASP A 118 -11.45 4.51 -23.79
CA ASP A 118 -10.27 4.14 -24.60
C ASP A 118 -9.05 5.06 -24.36
N GLU A 119 -9.09 5.87 -23.29
CA GLU A 119 -8.01 6.78 -22.92
C GLU A 119 -7.12 6.17 -21.83
N PHE A 120 -5.81 6.27 -22.03
CA PHE A 120 -4.83 5.88 -21.02
C PHE A 120 -4.58 7.01 -20.03
N ARG A 121 -4.67 6.72 -18.74
CA ARG A 121 -4.28 7.63 -17.68
C ARG A 121 -2.80 7.44 -17.38
N VAL A 122 -2.05 8.52 -17.42
CA VAL A 122 -0.61 8.51 -17.13
C VAL A 122 -0.39 9.11 -15.75
N PHE A 123 0.16 8.31 -14.85
CA PHE A 123 0.63 8.74 -13.54
C PHE A 123 2.16 8.79 -13.59
N TYR A 124 2.75 9.87 -13.07
CA TYR A 124 4.20 10.02 -13.06
C TYR A 124 4.83 9.49 -11.77
N ALA A 125 4.01 9.25 -10.73
CA ALA A 125 4.45 8.73 -9.45
C ALA A 125 3.27 8.34 -8.54
N ASP A 126 3.55 7.46 -7.58
CA ASP A 126 2.63 7.05 -6.53
C ASP A 126 2.90 7.70 -5.17
N ARG A 127 1.91 7.61 -4.29
CA ARG A 127 2.04 8.09 -2.92
C ARG A 127 2.48 6.96 -2.00
N SER A 128 3.44 7.24 -1.13
CA SER A 128 3.87 6.30 -0.10
C SER A 128 2.85 6.28 1.06
N PRO A 129 2.26 5.12 1.40
CA PRO A 129 1.33 5.01 2.51
C PRO A 129 2.08 4.84 3.83
N TRP A 130 1.83 5.75 4.77
CA TRP A 130 2.35 5.68 6.14
C TRP A 130 1.19 5.48 7.10
N ASN A 131 1.32 4.49 7.98
CA ASN A 131 0.37 4.27 9.07
C ASN A 131 0.96 4.85 10.35
N LEU A 132 0.39 5.96 10.82
CA LEU A 132 0.78 6.63 12.05
C LEU A 132 -0.19 6.27 13.16
N ILE A 133 0.33 5.76 14.27
CA ILE A 133 -0.41 5.54 15.51
C ILE A 133 0.13 6.50 16.55
N ILE A 134 -0.73 7.33 17.14
CA ILE A 134 -0.40 8.21 18.26
C ILE A 134 -1.08 7.67 19.51
N LYS A 135 -0.30 7.48 20.58
CA LYS A 135 -0.80 7.09 21.90
C LYS A 135 -0.50 8.17 22.92
N ALA A 136 -1.51 8.55 23.70
CA ALA A 136 -1.40 9.50 24.79
C ALA A 136 -1.60 8.78 26.13
N PHE A 137 -0.86 9.19 27.15
CA PHE A 137 -0.94 8.63 28.49
C PHE A 137 -1.36 9.69 29.50
N GLY A 138 -2.13 9.28 30.50
CA GLY A 138 -2.65 10.15 31.54
C GLY A 138 -3.02 9.38 32.80
N MET A 139 -3.33 10.11 33.87
CA MET A 139 -3.70 9.48 35.13
C MET A 139 -5.14 8.93 35.06
N PRO A 140 -5.38 7.65 35.40
CA PRO A 140 -6.73 7.11 35.44
C PRO A 140 -7.50 7.66 36.64
N GLY A 141 -8.82 7.78 36.49
CA GLY A 141 -9.68 8.36 37.51
C GLY A 141 -11.12 7.91 37.41
N HIS A 142 -11.87 8.05 38.50
CA HIS A 142 -13.32 7.96 38.44
C HIS A 142 -13.86 9.11 37.57
N GLY A 143 -14.86 8.89 36.71
CA GLY A 143 -15.34 9.89 35.75
C GLY A 143 -15.88 11.20 36.36
N SER A 144 -16.09 11.24 37.68
CA SER A 144 -16.46 12.44 38.43
C SER A 144 -15.27 13.30 38.90
N ARG A 145 -14.03 12.83 38.72
CA ARG A 145 -12.79 13.56 38.96
C ARG A 145 -12.09 13.74 37.63
N LEU A 146 -12.12 14.97 37.11
CA LEU A 146 -11.40 15.35 35.90
C LEU A 146 -9.98 15.77 36.30
N TYR A 147 -8.97 15.06 35.79
CA TYR A 147 -7.58 15.50 35.91
C TYR A 147 -7.16 16.26 34.64
N ASP A 148 -6.46 17.37 34.82
CA ASP A 148 -5.85 18.11 33.73
C ASP A 148 -4.79 17.24 33.01
N ASN A 149 -4.63 17.46 31.70
CA ASN A 149 -3.70 16.69 30.86
C ASN A 149 -4.03 15.19 30.84
N SER A 150 -5.33 14.87 30.83
CA SER A 150 -5.78 13.50 30.62
C SER A 150 -5.31 12.96 29.26
N ALA A 151 -5.22 11.63 29.15
CA ALA A 151 -4.83 10.97 27.89
C ALA A 151 -5.72 11.43 26.72
N MET A 152 -7.03 11.50 26.94
CA MET A 152 -7.98 11.91 25.91
C MET A 152 -7.84 13.39 25.55
N GLU A 153 -7.66 14.29 26.52
CA GLU A 153 -7.48 15.72 26.25
C GLU A 153 -6.23 15.98 25.40
N ASN A 154 -5.10 15.35 25.76
CA ASN A 154 -3.85 15.50 25.01
C ASN A 154 -3.97 14.92 23.60
N LEU A 155 -4.64 13.77 23.45
CA LEU A 155 -4.91 13.18 22.15
C LEU A 155 -5.81 14.07 21.29
N MET A 156 -6.89 14.63 21.85
CA MET A 156 -7.79 15.51 21.12
C MET A 156 -7.11 16.80 20.65
N LYS A 157 -6.20 17.37 21.45
CA LYS A 157 -5.34 18.49 21.01
C LYS A 157 -4.50 18.12 19.78
N SER A 158 -3.96 16.90 19.74
CA SER A 158 -3.21 16.41 18.58
C SER A 158 -4.08 16.18 17.36
N VAL A 159 -5.24 15.56 17.54
CA VAL A 159 -6.23 15.39 16.47
C VAL A 159 -6.58 16.75 15.88
N GLU A 160 -6.88 17.75 16.70
CA GLU A 160 -7.22 19.10 16.23
C GLU A 160 -6.08 19.75 15.43
N ILE A 161 -4.82 19.64 15.89
CA ILE A 161 -3.65 20.14 15.16
C ILE A 161 -3.54 19.46 13.79
N ILE A 162 -3.72 18.14 13.74
CA ILE A 162 -3.67 17.35 12.50
C ILE A 162 -4.83 17.72 11.57
N THR A 163 -6.04 17.90 12.09
CA THR A 163 -7.21 18.32 11.30
C THR A 163 -6.99 19.71 10.70
N LYS A 164 -6.50 20.68 11.49
CA LYS A 164 -6.17 22.03 11.00
C LYS A 164 -5.08 22.00 9.94
N PHE A 165 -4.05 21.16 10.14
CA PHE A 165 -3.04 20.94 9.12
C PHE A 165 -3.70 20.43 7.84
N ARG A 166 -4.50 19.37 7.90
CA ARG A 166 -5.24 18.84 6.74
C ARG A 166 -6.11 19.89 6.04
N GLU A 167 -6.79 20.76 6.79
CA GLU A 167 -7.60 21.85 6.24
C GLU A 167 -6.74 22.89 5.51
N SER A 168 -5.62 23.32 6.10
CA SER A 168 -4.70 24.28 5.48
C SER A 168 -4.13 23.79 4.13
N LEU A 169 -4.11 22.48 3.94
CA LEU A 169 -3.62 21.83 2.73
C LEU A 169 -4.73 21.56 1.72
N PHE A 170 -6.00 21.67 2.12
CA PHE A 170 -7.14 21.42 1.24
C PHE A 170 -7.25 22.50 0.17
N ASP A 171 -6.92 23.75 0.51
CA ASP A 171 -6.88 24.88 -0.42
C ASP A 171 -5.67 24.83 -1.38
N VAL A 172 -4.60 24.13 -1.00
CA VAL A 172 -3.41 23.88 -1.84
C VAL A 172 -3.53 22.49 -2.48
N VAL A 173 -4.53 22.36 -3.37
CA VAL A 173 -4.71 21.32 -4.40
C VAL A 173 -4.03 19.98 -4.10
N LYS A 174 -4.70 19.04 -3.41
CA LYS A 174 -4.52 17.55 -3.41
C LYS A 174 -3.10 16.95 -3.38
N ALA A 175 -2.04 17.73 -3.39
CA ALA A 175 -0.64 17.37 -3.54
C ALA A 175 0.00 17.14 -2.18
N VAL A 176 -0.77 17.32 -1.11
CA VAL A 176 -0.30 17.22 0.26
C VAL A 176 -0.77 15.92 0.88
N ILE A 177 0.02 15.48 1.84
CA ILE A 177 -0.20 14.33 2.72
C ILE A 177 -1.69 14.16 2.99
N ALA A 178 -2.31 13.16 2.36
CA ALA A 178 -3.71 12.88 2.65
C ALA A 178 -3.76 12.18 4.01
N ILE A 179 -4.48 12.76 4.96
CA ILE A 179 -4.63 12.19 6.31
C ILE A 179 -6.06 11.70 6.47
N LYS A 180 -6.21 10.42 6.84
CA LYS A 180 -7.49 9.82 7.20
C LYS A 180 -7.43 9.28 8.61
N GLU A 181 -8.33 9.77 9.47
CA GLU A 181 -8.56 9.22 10.81
C GLU A 181 -9.19 7.83 10.71
N LEU A 182 -8.63 6.87 11.46
CA LEU A 182 -9.02 5.47 11.36
C LEU A 182 -9.85 5.01 12.56
N PHE A 183 -9.46 5.36 13.79
CA PHE A 183 -10.21 5.03 15.01
C PHE A 183 -9.73 5.85 16.21
N VAL A 184 -10.56 5.92 17.25
CA VAL A 184 -10.21 6.40 18.60
C VAL A 184 -10.72 5.37 19.62
N GLN A 185 -9.88 4.91 20.54
CA GLN A 185 -10.27 3.98 21.61
C GLN A 185 -10.23 4.66 22.98
N GLY A 186 -11.31 4.50 23.75
CA GLY A 186 -11.41 4.91 25.15
C GLY A 186 -12.22 3.89 25.94
N PHE A 187 -11.73 3.51 27.11
CA PHE A 187 -12.32 2.46 27.95
C PHE A 187 -13.28 3.03 28.99
N VAL A 188 -14.50 2.47 29.04
CA VAL A 188 -15.52 2.57 30.12
C VAL A 188 -16.09 3.97 30.39
N MET A 189 -17.42 4.11 30.22
CA MET A 189 -18.19 5.38 30.32
C MET A 189 -18.12 6.13 31.66
N ASN A 190 -17.61 5.53 32.74
CA ASN A 190 -17.49 6.17 34.07
C ASN A 190 -16.04 6.20 34.59
N MET A 191 -15.06 6.08 33.69
CA MET A 191 -13.65 6.10 34.02
C MET A 191 -12.92 7.06 33.09
N GLN A 192 -12.08 7.91 33.66
CA GLN A 192 -11.07 8.62 32.89
C GLN A 192 -9.99 7.60 32.50
N PRO A 193 -9.74 7.38 31.20
CA PRO A 193 -8.80 6.35 30.76
C PRO A 193 -7.35 6.78 31.03
N SER A 194 -6.50 5.80 31.32
CA SER A 194 -5.06 6.00 31.46
C SER A 194 -4.33 6.14 30.12
N GLU A 195 -4.96 5.68 29.05
CA GLU A 195 -4.43 5.68 27.69
C GLU A 195 -5.51 6.00 26.67
N ALA A 196 -5.13 6.66 25.59
CA ALA A 196 -5.98 6.89 24.43
C ALA A 196 -5.12 6.78 23.17
N GLU A 197 -5.69 6.23 22.11
CA GLU A 197 -4.98 5.96 20.86
C GLU A 197 -5.78 6.46 19.66
N ALA A 198 -5.09 7.07 18.69
CA ALA A 198 -5.63 7.44 17.39
C ALA A 198 -4.71 6.95 16.25
N GLY A 199 -5.33 6.36 15.23
CA GLY A 199 -4.65 5.92 14.00
C GLY A 199 -4.92 6.88 12.83
N PHE A 200 -3.89 7.15 12.04
CA PHE A 200 -3.92 8.02 10.87
C PHE A 200 -3.25 7.32 9.66
N ASP A 201 -3.94 7.28 8.51
CA ASP A 201 -3.37 6.90 7.21
C ASP A 201 -2.86 8.17 6.53
N LEU A 202 -1.55 8.26 6.31
CA LEU A 202 -0.86 9.35 5.64
C LEU A 202 -0.49 8.89 4.22
N ARG A 203 -0.88 9.64 3.19
CA ARG A 203 -0.46 9.40 1.79
C ARG A 203 0.55 10.44 1.34
N MET A 204 1.83 10.11 1.52
CA MET A 204 2.97 10.97 1.23
C MET A 204 3.19 11.10 -0.28
N PRO A 205 3.16 12.31 -0.86
CA PRO A 205 3.56 12.51 -2.25
C PRO A 205 5.08 12.28 -2.40
N PRO A 206 5.57 11.95 -3.61
CA PRO A 206 7.01 11.80 -3.87
C PRO A 206 7.82 13.08 -3.63
N THR A 207 7.16 14.24 -3.67
CA THR A 207 7.79 15.55 -3.45
C THR A 207 7.92 15.93 -1.98
N ALA A 208 7.29 15.18 -1.07
CA ALA A 208 7.39 15.47 0.37
C ALA A 208 8.65 14.84 0.96
N ASP A 209 9.33 15.62 1.80
CA ASP A 209 10.50 15.18 2.57
C ASP A 209 10.04 14.30 3.77
N PRO A 210 10.40 13.01 3.81
CA PRO A 210 10.05 12.12 4.91
C PRO A 210 10.54 12.60 6.28
N ASP A 211 11.73 13.22 6.35
CA ASP A 211 12.36 13.60 7.60
C ASP A 211 11.68 14.83 8.20
N LEU A 212 11.30 15.80 7.36
CA LEU A 212 10.50 16.94 7.82
C LEU A 212 9.13 16.52 8.38
N VAL A 213 8.52 15.49 7.80
CA VAL A 213 7.26 14.95 8.33
C VAL A 213 7.47 14.22 9.65
N LYS A 214 8.56 13.45 9.79
CA LYS A 214 8.91 12.82 11.07
C LYS A 214 9.16 13.86 12.17
N ILE A 215 9.88 14.94 11.87
CA ILE A 215 10.10 16.06 12.80
C ILE A 215 8.76 16.67 13.20
N ARG A 216 7.87 16.97 12.25
CA ARG A 216 6.53 17.48 12.55
C ARG A 216 5.71 16.52 13.42
N ILE A 217 5.75 15.22 13.15
CA ILE A 217 5.08 14.22 13.97
C ILE A 217 5.62 14.28 15.41
N ALA A 218 6.94 14.31 15.58
CA ALA A 218 7.57 14.31 16.89
C ALA A 218 7.39 15.62 17.67
N GLU A 219 7.40 16.77 17.01
CA GLU A 219 7.40 18.08 17.67
C GLU A 219 6.01 18.71 17.79
N GLU A 220 5.13 18.48 16.81
CA GLU A 220 3.82 19.13 16.76
C GLU A 220 2.69 18.14 17.10
N TRP A 221 2.68 16.96 16.46
CA TRP A 221 1.52 16.06 16.51
C TRP A 221 1.55 15.12 17.71
N ALA A 222 2.70 14.59 18.10
CA ALA A 222 2.86 13.67 19.23
C ALA A 222 4.05 14.08 20.12
N PRO A 223 4.07 15.31 20.65
CA PRO A 223 5.21 15.79 21.41
C PRO A 223 5.31 15.12 22.77
N ALA A 224 6.54 14.76 23.15
CA ALA A 224 6.85 14.12 24.42
C ALA A 224 6.39 14.95 25.63
N ILE A 225 6.34 16.28 25.50
CA ILE A 225 5.84 17.20 26.54
C ILE A 225 4.37 16.96 26.91
N ARG A 226 3.58 16.32 26.04
CA ARG A 226 2.17 15.96 26.28
C ARG A 226 2.00 14.50 26.72
N ASN A 227 3.07 13.84 27.17
CA ASN A 227 3.08 12.41 27.53
C ASN A 227 2.52 11.53 26.41
N MET A 228 3.03 11.74 25.19
CA MET A 228 2.60 11.01 24.01
C MET A 228 3.76 10.20 23.44
N THR A 229 3.39 9.13 22.74
CA THR A 229 4.30 8.33 21.91
C THR A 229 3.65 8.14 20.54
N TYR A 230 4.47 7.85 19.54
CA TYR A 230 3.97 7.54 18.20
C TYR A 230 4.73 6.38 17.58
N GLN A 231 4.07 5.72 16.63
CA GLN A 231 4.66 4.68 15.80
C GLN A 231 4.28 4.94 14.35
N VAL A 232 5.26 4.95 13.46
CA VAL A 232 5.05 4.98 12.01
C VAL A 232 5.39 3.59 11.47
N THR A 233 4.47 3.00 10.70
CA THR A 233 4.70 1.74 9.97
C THR A 233 4.47 1.97 8.48
N ASN A 234 4.96 1.04 7.65
CA ASN A 234 5.03 1.15 6.18
C ASN A 234 5.88 2.32 5.67
N ASP A 235 6.88 2.74 6.44
CA ASP A 235 7.91 3.65 5.96
C ASP A 235 8.87 2.92 5.00
N LEU A 236 8.46 2.87 3.72
CA LEU A 236 9.24 2.24 2.65
C LEU A 236 10.59 2.94 2.38
N TYR A 237 10.77 4.20 2.84
CA TYR A 237 12.05 4.90 2.70
C TYR A 237 13.15 4.33 3.60
N LEU A 238 12.78 3.75 4.75
CA LEU A 238 13.75 3.07 5.62
C LEU A 238 14.19 1.73 5.01
N TYR A 239 13.30 1.00 4.35
CA TYR A 239 13.61 -0.31 3.75
C TYR A 239 14.58 -0.25 2.57
N LEU A 240 14.58 0.85 1.82
CA LEU A 240 15.48 1.01 0.66
C LEU A 240 16.85 1.60 1.03
N ASN A 241 17.00 2.15 2.23
CA ASN A 241 18.22 2.81 2.70
C ASN A 241 18.90 2.10 3.90
N SER A 242 18.40 0.92 4.29
CA SER A 242 18.96 0.06 5.35
C SER A 242 19.70 -1.14 4.76
#